data_AF-A0A973EKD9-F1
#
_entry.id   AF-A0A973EKD9-F1
#
_cell.length_a   1.000
_cell.length_b   1.000
_cell.length_c   1.000
_cell.angle_alpha   90.00
_cell.angle_beta   90.00
_cell.angle_gamma   90.00
#
_symmetry.space_group_name_H-M   'P 1'
#
loop_
_entity.id
_entity.type
_entity.pdbx_description
1 polymer ?
#
loop_
_entity_poly.entity_id
_entity_poly.type
_entity_poly.pdbx_seq_one_letter_code
_entity_poly.pdbx_strand_id
1 'polypeptide(L)'
;LGSRALVDANNAVAIGYRAYANTANTVILGGINGVNGATSNSRVGIGTTDPSEALEVNGNVILNNNNIEGARMIWRGGTGGDLEYRARVTENGLLSFFPIESGSPGYIGEVLVLSPIGNVGISTNTPQARLHVIGSSSQTSIILATNNNSYQTDWPGGWGGGLSTWDINCASIQASSYVTRSDMRYKKDIQNLSFSALERIAQVRPVSYQYVDTLEESGLKGQYHYGFIAQEFEKVFPQLVGENVNGYKHLNYVEMIPVLTKAVQELMQENEILKKQNKEILEKLDKLINK
;
A
#
# COMPACT_ATOMS: atom_id res chain seq x y z
N LEU A 1 51.16 -20.50 1.73
CA LEU A 1 51.47 -20.79 3.16
C LEU A 1 50.43 -21.76 3.69
N GLY A 2 50.80 -22.90 4.27
CA GLY A 2 49.86 -23.92 4.76
C GLY A 2 50.23 -25.32 4.28
N SER A 3 49.98 -26.35 5.10
CA SER A 3 50.34 -27.72 4.74
C SER A 3 49.51 -28.20 3.55
N ARG A 4 50.19 -28.77 2.54
CA ARG A 4 49.59 -29.32 1.31
C ARG A 4 48.83 -28.30 0.45
N ALA A 5 49.14 -27.00 0.57
CA ALA A 5 48.65 -26.00 -0.36
C ALA A 5 49.29 -26.19 -1.75
N LEU A 6 48.54 -25.99 -2.83
CA LEU A 6 48.98 -26.14 -4.22
C LEU A 6 48.65 -24.87 -5.03
N VAL A 7 49.57 -24.43 -5.88
CA VAL A 7 49.42 -23.27 -6.77
C VAL A 7 49.84 -23.70 -8.18
N ASP A 8 48.87 -23.81 -9.08
CA ASP A 8 49.05 -24.27 -10.47
C ASP A 8 48.76 -23.14 -11.49
N ALA A 9 48.84 -21.88 -11.07
CA ALA A 9 48.58 -20.72 -11.90
C ALA A 9 49.57 -19.56 -11.67
N ASN A 10 49.77 -18.75 -12.71
CA ASN A 10 50.62 -17.56 -12.66
C ASN A 10 50.00 -16.47 -11.79
N ASN A 11 50.84 -15.78 -11.00
CA ASN A 11 50.41 -14.69 -10.12
C ASN A 11 49.25 -15.12 -9.18
N ALA A 12 49.34 -16.32 -8.60
CA ALA A 12 48.33 -16.85 -7.70
C ALA A 12 48.95 -17.17 -6.32
N VAL A 13 48.13 -17.07 -5.28
CA VAL A 13 48.53 -17.38 -3.90
C VAL A 13 47.50 -18.30 -3.26
N ALA A 14 47.96 -19.41 -2.67
CA ALA A 14 47.14 -20.29 -1.83
C ALA A 14 47.60 -20.19 -0.36
N ILE A 15 46.66 -19.85 0.53
CA ILE A 15 46.91 -19.71 1.98
C ILE A 15 45.95 -20.65 2.74
N GLY A 16 46.46 -21.55 3.58
CA GLY A 16 45.68 -22.47 4.40
C GLY A 16 45.91 -23.95 4.07
N TYR A 17 45.40 -24.84 4.92
CA TYR A 17 45.50 -26.29 4.73
C TYR A 17 44.78 -26.74 3.45
N ARG A 18 45.49 -27.44 2.56
CA ARG A 18 44.96 -27.95 1.28
C ARG A 18 44.31 -26.89 0.37
N ALA A 19 44.61 -25.61 0.55
CA ALA A 19 44.19 -24.56 -0.37
C ALA A 19 44.74 -24.85 -1.79
N TYR A 20 43.95 -24.57 -2.82
CA TYR A 20 44.32 -24.82 -4.22
C TYR A 20 43.97 -23.63 -5.09
N ALA A 21 44.98 -23.01 -5.70
CA ALA A 21 44.81 -21.91 -6.64
C ALA A 21 45.23 -22.35 -8.04
N ASN A 22 44.26 -22.45 -8.97
CA ASN A 22 44.46 -22.88 -10.35
C ASN A 22 44.06 -21.80 -11.38
N THR A 23 43.75 -20.59 -10.92
CA THR A 23 43.35 -19.46 -11.77
C THR A 23 44.34 -18.32 -11.58
N ALA A 24 44.79 -17.70 -12.67
CA ALA A 24 45.76 -16.62 -12.61
C ALA A 24 45.21 -15.37 -11.91
N ASN A 25 46.08 -14.59 -11.25
CA ASN A 25 45.72 -13.35 -10.54
C ASN A 25 44.72 -13.55 -9.39
N THR A 26 44.83 -14.66 -8.64
CA THR A 26 43.91 -14.99 -7.55
C THR A 26 44.60 -15.22 -6.22
N VAL A 27 43.86 -14.99 -5.13
CA VAL A 27 44.23 -15.46 -3.79
C VAL A 27 43.13 -16.38 -3.30
N ILE A 28 43.49 -17.63 -3.00
CA ILE A 28 42.58 -18.62 -2.41
C ILE A 28 42.90 -18.76 -0.93
N LEU A 29 41.90 -18.53 -0.09
CA LEU A 29 41.99 -18.61 1.37
C LEU A 29 41.29 -19.88 1.87
N GLY A 30 42.09 -20.88 2.19
CA GLY A 30 41.70 -22.16 2.77
C GLY A 30 41.35 -23.25 1.76
N GLY A 31 41.17 -24.47 2.27
CA GLY A 31 40.75 -25.63 1.49
C GLY A 31 39.27 -25.60 1.13
N ILE A 32 38.92 -26.17 -0.02
CA ILE A 32 37.55 -26.30 -0.53
C ILE A 32 37.17 -27.77 -0.52
N ASN A 33 36.01 -28.13 0.03
CA ASN A 33 35.58 -29.52 0.16
C ASN A 33 35.59 -30.24 -1.20
N GLY A 34 36.26 -31.39 -1.27
CA GLY A 34 36.42 -32.18 -2.50
C GLY A 34 37.56 -31.72 -3.42
N VAL A 35 38.24 -30.60 -3.11
CA VAL A 35 39.32 -30.03 -3.94
C VAL A 35 40.66 -30.22 -3.25
N ASN A 36 41.69 -30.65 -4.00
CA ASN A 36 43.04 -30.91 -3.48
C ASN A 36 43.03 -31.80 -2.21
N GLY A 37 42.07 -32.73 -2.18
CA GLY A 37 41.82 -33.64 -1.07
C GLY A 37 41.22 -33.02 0.19
N ALA A 38 40.85 -31.74 0.23
CA ALA A 38 40.22 -31.16 1.42
C ALA A 38 38.85 -31.83 1.68
N THR A 39 38.54 -32.11 2.95
CA THR A 39 37.32 -32.82 3.39
C THR A 39 36.24 -31.87 3.91
N SER A 40 36.52 -30.57 3.93
CA SER A 40 35.64 -29.51 4.40
C SER A 40 36.06 -28.18 3.78
N ASN A 41 35.13 -27.23 3.74
CA ASN A 41 35.46 -25.84 3.41
C ASN A 41 36.14 -25.17 4.60
N SER A 42 37.14 -24.35 4.33
CA SER A 42 37.72 -23.45 5.34
C SER A 42 36.86 -22.20 5.52
N ARG A 43 36.99 -21.58 6.68
CA ARG A 43 36.36 -20.29 7.02
C ARG A 43 37.44 -19.24 7.27
N VAL A 44 37.16 -17.99 6.94
CA VAL A 44 38.04 -16.85 7.16
C VAL A 44 37.46 -15.96 8.24
N GLY A 45 38.18 -15.83 9.35
CA GLY A 45 37.84 -14.90 10.43
C GLY A 45 38.75 -13.66 10.39
N ILE A 46 38.16 -12.47 10.47
CA ILE A 46 38.88 -11.20 10.68
C ILE A 46 38.39 -10.63 12.02
N GLY A 47 39.26 -10.59 13.03
CA GLY A 47 38.88 -10.18 14.39
C GLY A 47 38.09 -11.25 15.18
N THR A 48 37.95 -12.47 14.64
CA THR A 48 37.38 -13.65 15.31
C THR A 48 38.24 -14.88 15.04
N THR A 49 38.37 -15.77 16.02
CA THR A 49 39.09 -17.04 15.89
C THR A 49 38.17 -18.24 15.64
N ASP A 50 36.86 -18.07 15.79
CA ASP A 50 35.86 -19.12 15.61
C ASP A 50 34.71 -18.63 14.70
N PRO A 51 35.00 -18.40 13.39
CA PRO A 51 33.99 -17.92 12.46
C PRO A 51 32.86 -18.95 12.26
N SER A 52 31.60 -18.52 12.31
CA SER A 52 30.42 -19.36 12.07
C SER A 52 30.08 -19.52 10.59
N GLU A 53 30.52 -18.57 9.77
CA GLU A 53 30.28 -18.51 8.32
C GLU A 53 31.58 -18.57 7.51
N ALA A 54 31.47 -18.70 6.18
CA ALA A 54 32.63 -18.79 5.28
C ALA A 54 33.58 -17.57 5.40
N LEU A 55 33.02 -16.38 5.58
CA LEU A 55 33.74 -15.16 5.94
C LEU A 55 32.99 -14.47 7.08
N GLU A 56 33.68 -14.23 8.19
CA GLU A 56 33.16 -13.47 9.31
C GLU A 56 34.14 -12.36 9.70
N VAL A 57 33.64 -11.14 9.82
CA VAL A 57 34.41 -9.97 10.26
C VAL A 57 33.80 -9.44 11.54
N ASN A 58 34.52 -9.58 12.65
CA ASN A 58 34.19 -8.93 13.91
C ASN A 58 34.76 -7.50 13.89
N GLY A 59 34.10 -6.62 13.16
CA GLY A 59 34.52 -5.24 12.93
C GLY A 59 33.78 -4.59 11.75
N ASN A 60 34.23 -3.39 11.35
CA ASN A 60 33.63 -2.66 10.23
C ASN A 60 34.23 -3.12 8.90
N VAL A 61 33.38 -3.20 7.86
CA VAL A 61 33.81 -3.44 6.48
C VAL A 61 33.51 -2.21 5.64
N ILE A 62 34.53 -1.63 5.01
CA ILE A 62 34.36 -0.59 4.00
C ILE A 62 34.42 -1.25 2.62
N LEU A 63 33.36 -1.06 1.84
CA LEU A 63 33.34 -1.40 0.43
C LEU A 63 33.48 -0.10 -0.35
N ASN A 64 34.63 0.08 -1.00
CA ASN A 64 34.90 1.27 -1.82
C ASN A 64 35.43 0.85 -3.19
N ASN A 65 35.01 1.59 -4.21
CA ASN A 65 35.48 1.46 -5.58
C ASN A 65 35.64 2.86 -6.14
N ASN A 66 36.74 3.12 -6.84
CA ASN A 66 37.06 4.45 -7.36
C ASN A 66 36.28 4.79 -8.65
N ASN A 67 35.25 4.02 -8.99
CA ASN A 67 34.39 4.27 -10.14
C ASN A 67 33.05 4.87 -9.71
N ILE A 68 32.38 5.56 -10.65
CA ILE A 68 31.07 6.19 -10.45
C ILE A 68 29.96 5.19 -10.07
N GLU A 69 30.19 3.91 -10.35
CA GLU A 69 29.25 2.83 -10.12
C GLU A 69 29.19 2.34 -8.67
N GLY A 70 30.15 2.75 -7.84
CA GLY A 70 30.30 2.36 -6.44
C GLY A 70 30.79 0.92 -6.24
N ALA A 71 31.22 0.61 -5.02
CA ALA A 71 31.41 -0.78 -4.63
C ALA A 71 30.07 -1.47 -4.43
N ARG A 72 30.05 -2.79 -4.67
CA ARG A 72 28.82 -3.57 -4.65
C ARG A 72 28.96 -4.78 -3.77
N MET A 73 27.90 -5.07 -3.01
CA MET A 73 27.65 -6.42 -2.53
C MET A 73 26.84 -7.16 -3.59
N ILE A 74 27.20 -8.41 -3.85
CA ILE A 74 26.62 -9.23 -4.92
C ILE A 74 26.08 -10.53 -4.30
N TRP A 75 24.79 -10.80 -4.49
CA TRP A 75 24.14 -12.05 -4.12
C TRP A 75 23.71 -12.79 -5.38
N ARG A 76 24.15 -14.02 -5.56
CA ARG A 76 23.78 -14.88 -6.69
C ARG A 76 22.91 -16.04 -6.19
N GLY A 77 21.75 -16.23 -6.81
CA GLY A 77 20.85 -17.36 -6.58
C GLY A 77 21.01 -18.46 -7.63
N GLY A 78 20.95 -19.72 -7.17
CA GLY A 78 20.80 -20.90 -8.02
C GLY A 78 22.04 -21.37 -8.80
N THR A 79 21.90 -22.53 -9.45
CA THR A 79 22.90 -23.14 -10.34
C THR A 79 22.70 -22.58 -11.76
N GLY A 80 23.34 -21.48 -12.14
CA GLY A 80 23.19 -20.95 -13.51
C GLY A 80 23.43 -19.46 -13.78
N GLY A 81 23.76 -18.64 -12.77
CA GLY A 81 24.39 -17.33 -13.00
C GLY A 81 23.50 -16.12 -13.33
N ASP A 82 22.24 -16.31 -13.72
CA ASP A 82 21.41 -15.17 -14.18
C ASP A 82 20.53 -14.52 -13.09
N LEU A 83 20.40 -15.15 -11.91
CA LEU A 83 19.65 -14.59 -10.79
C LEU A 83 20.62 -13.89 -9.83
N GLU A 84 20.98 -12.65 -10.14
CA GLU A 84 21.79 -11.81 -9.26
C GLU A 84 20.93 -10.73 -8.58
N TYR A 85 21.36 -10.28 -7.41
CA TYR A 85 20.88 -9.06 -6.78
C TYR A 85 22.08 -8.31 -6.22
N ARG A 86 22.05 -6.99 -6.30
CA ARG A 86 23.15 -6.13 -5.88
C ARG A 86 22.67 -5.05 -4.95
N ALA A 87 23.55 -4.63 -4.06
CA ALA A 87 23.41 -3.40 -3.28
C ALA A 87 24.64 -2.53 -3.47
N ARG A 88 24.42 -1.22 -3.63
CA ARG A 88 25.50 -0.22 -3.76
C ARG A 88 25.09 1.11 -3.15
N VAL A 89 26.07 1.97 -2.96
CA VAL A 89 25.83 3.42 -2.86
C VAL A 89 26.14 4.04 -4.21
N THR A 90 25.19 4.76 -4.81
CA THR A 90 25.39 5.44 -6.10
C THR A 90 26.23 6.71 -5.92
N GLU A 91 26.71 7.29 -7.02
CA GLU A 91 27.42 8.59 -7.01
C GLU A 91 26.63 9.71 -6.30
N ASN A 92 25.29 9.65 -6.36
CA ASN A 92 24.40 10.61 -5.70
C ASN A 92 24.12 10.26 -4.21
N GLY A 93 24.81 9.28 -3.66
CA GLY A 93 24.67 8.85 -2.26
C GLY A 93 23.44 7.99 -1.97
N LEU A 94 22.73 7.48 -2.99
CA LEU A 94 21.58 6.60 -2.78
C LEU A 94 22.06 5.20 -2.42
N LEU A 95 21.58 4.63 -1.30
CA LEU A 95 21.66 3.19 -1.10
C LEU A 95 20.63 2.53 -2.01
N SER A 96 21.06 1.74 -2.99
CA SER A 96 20.18 1.16 -4.00
C SER A 96 20.31 -0.34 -4.14
N PHE A 97 19.20 -0.97 -4.55
CA PHE A 97 19.05 -2.40 -4.76
C PHE A 97 18.55 -2.69 -6.18
N PHE A 98 19.21 -3.62 -6.89
CA PHE A 98 18.95 -3.85 -8.31
C PHE A 98 19.41 -5.25 -8.80
N PRO A 99 18.74 -5.87 -9.80
CA PRO A 99 18.93 -7.29 -10.13
C PRO A 99 20.09 -7.58 -11.10
N ILE A 100 20.39 -6.71 -12.08
CA ILE A 100 21.47 -6.95 -13.06
C ILE A 100 22.30 -5.68 -13.32
N GLU A 101 23.51 -5.81 -13.89
CA GLU A 101 24.36 -4.65 -14.18
C GLU A 101 23.70 -3.68 -15.16
N SER A 102 23.96 -2.39 -14.97
CA SER A 102 23.58 -1.36 -15.94
C SER A 102 24.13 -1.70 -17.32
N GLY A 103 23.27 -1.65 -18.34
CA GLY A 103 23.61 -2.03 -19.71
C GLY A 103 23.46 -3.53 -20.04
N SER A 104 23.13 -4.38 -19.06
CA SER A 104 22.78 -5.78 -19.34
C SER A 104 21.36 -5.91 -19.91
N PRO A 105 21.10 -6.87 -20.84
CA PRO A 105 19.74 -7.18 -21.28
C PRO A 105 18.85 -7.53 -20.08
N GLY A 106 17.74 -6.79 -19.90
CA GLY A 106 16.83 -6.97 -18.75
C GLY A 106 17.10 -6.05 -17.56
N TYR A 107 17.98 -5.04 -17.71
CA TYR A 107 18.20 -4.06 -16.65
C TYR A 107 16.95 -3.21 -16.46
N ILE A 108 16.31 -3.35 -15.30
CA ILE A 108 15.08 -2.62 -14.95
C ILE A 108 15.33 -1.37 -14.10
N GLY A 109 16.60 -0.99 -13.91
CA GLY A 109 16.97 0.10 -13.01
C GLY A 109 17.02 -0.31 -11.54
N GLU A 110 17.16 0.70 -10.68
CA GLU A 110 17.03 0.56 -9.24
C GLU A 110 15.58 0.22 -8.84
N VAL A 111 15.42 -0.90 -8.14
CA VAL A 111 14.11 -1.40 -7.68
C VAL A 111 13.72 -0.78 -6.35
N LEU A 112 14.69 -0.60 -5.45
CA LEU A 112 14.53 0.04 -4.16
C LEU A 112 15.70 0.99 -3.93
N VAL A 113 15.39 2.23 -3.51
CA VAL A 113 16.39 3.22 -3.10
C VAL A 113 16.07 3.80 -1.73
N LEU A 114 17.11 4.09 -0.95
CA LEU A 114 17.07 4.98 0.20
C LEU A 114 17.93 6.19 -0.10
N SER A 115 17.29 7.36 -0.11
CA SER A 115 17.94 8.65 -0.33
C SER A 115 18.63 9.16 0.94
N PRO A 116 19.73 9.94 0.83
CA PRO A 116 20.37 10.61 1.98
C PRO A 116 19.42 11.47 2.82
N ILE A 117 18.32 11.96 2.23
CA ILE A 117 17.30 12.75 2.93
C ILE A 117 16.21 11.89 3.61
N GLY A 118 16.35 10.55 3.59
CA GLY A 118 15.45 9.61 4.26
C GLY A 118 14.24 9.16 3.43
N ASN A 119 14.18 9.53 2.15
CA ASN A 119 13.10 9.10 1.26
C ASN A 119 13.36 7.69 0.70
N VAL A 120 12.32 6.88 0.61
CA VAL A 120 12.33 5.54 0.00
C VAL A 120 11.65 5.59 -1.37
N GLY A 121 12.36 5.13 -2.40
CA GLY A 121 11.81 4.99 -3.75
C GLY A 121 11.66 3.51 -4.12
N ILE A 122 10.51 3.12 -4.67
CA ILE A 122 10.29 1.81 -5.29
C ILE A 122 10.06 2.03 -6.77
N SER A 123 10.91 1.41 -7.60
CA SER A 123 11.02 1.65 -9.06
C SER A 123 11.29 3.11 -9.44
N THR A 124 11.92 3.88 -8.56
CA THR A 124 12.35 5.27 -8.82
C THR A 124 13.61 5.59 -8.04
N ASN A 125 14.52 6.35 -8.64
CA ASN A 125 15.73 6.86 -7.99
C ASN A 125 15.61 8.34 -7.57
N THR A 126 14.45 8.97 -7.78
CA THR A 126 14.15 10.36 -7.40
C THR A 126 12.87 10.45 -6.55
N PRO A 127 12.86 9.84 -5.34
CA PRO A 127 11.67 9.87 -4.50
C PRO A 127 11.35 11.30 -4.01
N GLN A 128 10.15 11.79 -4.36
CA GLN A 128 9.69 13.16 -4.07
C GLN A 128 8.98 13.27 -2.70
N ALA A 129 8.75 12.15 -2.04
CA ALA A 129 8.14 12.04 -0.73
C ALA A 129 8.84 10.92 0.06
N ARG A 130 8.51 10.79 1.35
CA ARG A 130 9.09 9.76 2.24
C ARG A 130 8.98 8.34 1.66
N LEU A 131 7.89 8.07 0.94
CA LEU A 131 7.72 6.87 0.13
C LEU A 131 7.18 7.28 -1.24
N HIS A 132 7.94 6.99 -2.31
CA HIS A 132 7.52 7.19 -3.70
C HIS A 132 7.55 5.86 -4.42
N VAL A 133 6.39 5.37 -4.85
CA VAL A 133 6.25 4.09 -5.56
C VAL A 133 5.81 4.36 -7.00
N ILE A 134 6.55 3.84 -7.97
CA ILE A 134 6.18 3.87 -9.38
C ILE A 134 5.91 2.43 -9.85
N GLY A 135 4.81 2.23 -10.58
CA GLY A 135 4.51 0.94 -11.21
C GLY A 135 5.46 0.65 -12.38
N SER A 136 5.92 -0.61 -12.53
CA SER A 136 6.91 -0.99 -13.56
C SER A 136 6.34 -1.13 -14.98
N SER A 137 5.02 -1.30 -15.13
CA SER A 137 4.35 -1.47 -16.44
C SER A 137 2.85 -1.13 -16.42
N SER A 138 2.34 -0.54 -15.34
CA SER A 138 0.94 -0.11 -15.14
C SER A 138 0.90 0.99 -14.06
N GLN A 139 -0.31 1.44 -13.69
CA GLN A 139 -0.50 2.44 -12.62
C GLN A 139 0.12 1.93 -11.31
N THR A 140 0.56 2.85 -10.43
CA THR A 140 1.15 2.50 -9.13
C THR A 140 0.18 1.66 -8.30
N SER A 141 0.64 0.49 -7.83
CA SER A 141 -0.11 -0.38 -6.92
C SER A 141 0.60 -0.48 -5.57
N ILE A 142 -0.20 -0.41 -4.50
CA ILE A 142 0.27 -0.59 -3.12
C ILE A 142 -0.73 -1.49 -2.41
N ILE A 143 -0.24 -2.62 -1.89
CA ILE A 143 -1.00 -3.48 -0.98
C ILE A 143 -0.60 -3.11 0.44
N LEU A 144 -1.58 -2.67 1.24
CA LEU A 144 -1.43 -2.53 2.69
C LEU A 144 -2.23 -3.66 3.34
N ALA A 145 -1.56 -4.80 3.51
CA ALA A 145 -2.18 -5.99 4.07
C ALA A 145 -2.35 -5.86 5.60
N THR A 146 -3.32 -6.60 6.13
CA THR A 146 -3.50 -6.78 7.58
C THR A 146 -2.52 -7.82 8.13
N ASN A 147 -2.56 -8.07 9.44
CA ASN A 147 -1.89 -9.21 10.05
C ASN A 147 -2.26 -10.51 9.31
N ASN A 148 -1.30 -11.41 9.13
CA ASN A 148 -1.42 -12.63 8.31
C ASN A 148 -1.44 -12.40 6.79
N ASN A 149 -0.95 -11.26 6.30
CA ASN A 149 -0.75 -10.99 4.86
C ASN A 149 -2.06 -11.06 4.03
N SER A 150 -3.20 -10.77 4.66
CA SER A 150 -4.52 -10.75 4.01
C SER A 150 -4.84 -9.36 3.44
N TYR A 151 -5.32 -9.33 2.20
CA TYR A 151 -5.80 -8.14 1.47
C TYR A 151 -6.91 -8.53 0.49
N GLN A 152 -7.75 -7.59 0.07
CA GLN A 152 -8.86 -7.85 -0.86
C GLN A 152 -8.36 -7.87 -2.31
N THR A 153 -8.70 -8.92 -3.07
CA THR A 153 -8.26 -9.14 -4.47
C THR A 153 -9.40 -9.18 -5.48
N ASP A 154 -10.65 -9.10 -5.04
CA ASP A 154 -11.86 -9.29 -5.85
C ASP A 154 -12.28 -8.02 -6.64
N TRP A 155 -11.29 -7.24 -7.07
CA TRP A 155 -11.48 -6.10 -7.98
C TRP A 155 -11.69 -6.57 -9.44
N PRO A 156 -12.39 -5.79 -10.30
CA PRO A 156 -12.72 -6.19 -11.66
C PRO A 156 -11.48 -6.58 -12.46
N GLY A 157 -11.61 -7.60 -13.31
CA GLY A 157 -10.57 -7.99 -14.25
C GLY A 157 -10.18 -6.81 -15.16
N GLY A 158 -8.89 -6.56 -15.31
CA GLY A 158 -8.35 -5.46 -16.11
C GLY A 158 -7.94 -4.21 -15.31
N TRP A 159 -7.98 -4.24 -13.97
CA TRP A 159 -7.50 -3.13 -13.17
C TRP A 159 -5.96 -3.09 -13.08
N GLY A 160 -5.40 -1.90 -13.34
CA GLY A 160 -3.96 -1.68 -13.54
C GLY A 160 -3.23 -1.00 -12.37
N GLY A 161 -3.82 -0.91 -11.17
CA GLY A 161 -3.14 -0.42 -9.96
C GLY A 161 -4.05 0.35 -8.98
N GLY A 162 -3.64 0.45 -7.71
CA GLY A 162 -4.26 1.27 -6.66
C GLY A 162 -3.98 0.76 -5.24
N LEU A 163 -4.76 1.23 -4.27
CA LEU A 163 -4.63 0.88 -2.85
C LEU A 163 -5.62 -0.24 -2.47
N SER A 164 -5.10 -1.41 -2.07
CA SER A 164 -5.92 -2.47 -1.46
C SER A 164 -5.70 -2.50 0.05
N THR A 165 -6.73 -2.10 0.79
CA THR A 165 -6.81 -2.03 2.25
C THR A 165 -8.26 -2.22 2.69
N TRP A 166 -8.48 -2.60 3.96
CA TRP A 166 -9.82 -2.67 4.53
C TRP A 166 -10.41 -1.29 4.83
N ASP A 167 -9.59 -0.40 5.38
CA ASP A 167 -9.99 0.94 5.77
C ASP A 167 -9.01 1.98 5.23
N ILE A 168 -9.53 3.16 4.92
CA ILE A 168 -8.77 4.36 4.58
C ILE A 168 -9.14 5.44 5.60
N ASN A 169 -8.23 5.77 6.51
CA ASN A 169 -8.37 6.89 7.44
C ASN A 169 -7.47 8.04 6.98
N CYS A 170 -8.08 9.06 6.38
CA CYS A 170 -7.39 10.23 5.87
C CYS A 170 -8.31 11.46 5.93
N ALA A 171 -7.73 12.66 5.87
CA ALA A 171 -8.49 13.91 5.97
C ALA A 171 -9.48 14.11 4.81
N SER A 172 -9.10 13.72 3.59
CA SER A 172 -10.00 13.76 2.42
C SER A 172 -9.54 12.79 1.34
N ILE A 173 -10.49 12.38 0.49
CA ILE A 173 -10.22 11.55 -0.70
C ILE A 173 -10.71 12.32 -1.93
N GLN A 174 -9.81 12.54 -2.88
CA GLN A 174 -10.15 13.06 -4.20
C GLN A 174 -10.27 11.86 -5.15
N ALA A 175 -11.48 11.61 -5.64
CA ALA A 175 -11.75 10.50 -6.56
C ALA A 175 -12.70 10.95 -7.66
N SER A 176 -12.50 10.45 -8.88
CA SER A 176 -13.45 10.65 -9.97
C SER A 176 -14.75 9.87 -9.78
N SER A 177 -14.72 8.78 -8.99
CA SER A 177 -15.89 7.96 -8.68
C SER A 177 -15.69 7.15 -7.40
N TYR A 178 -16.77 6.93 -6.65
CA TYR A 178 -16.85 5.97 -5.55
C TYR A 178 -17.80 4.84 -5.96
N VAL A 179 -17.28 3.63 -6.13
CA VAL A 179 -18.06 2.45 -6.53
C VAL A 179 -18.14 1.49 -5.35
N THR A 180 -19.35 1.24 -4.86
CA THR A 180 -19.62 0.32 -3.76
C THR A 180 -20.21 -0.99 -4.27
N ARG A 181 -19.81 -2.13 -3.68
CA ARG A 181 -20.36 -3.45 -4.02
C ARG A 181 -21.84 -3.51 -3.63
N SER A 182 -22.70 -3.89 -4.58
CA SER A 182 -24.16 -3.96 -4.36
C SER A 182 -24.83 -5.16 -5.07
N ASP A 183 -24.03 -6.09 -5.59
CA ASP A 183 -24.51 -7.32 -6.24
C ASP A 183 -25.41 -8.11 -5.29
N MET A 184 -26.50 -8.68 -5.81
CA MET A 184 -27.47 -9.44 -5.01
C MET A 184 -26.82 -10.62 -4.27
N ARG A 185 -25.76 -11.22 -4.82
CA ARG A 185 -25.03 -12.34 -4.21
C ARG A 185 -24.25 -11.95 -2.95
N TYR A 186 -23.99 -10.65 -2.75
CA TYR A 186 -23.38 -10.13 -1.52
C TYR A 186 -24.41 -9.79 -0.44
N LYS A 187 -25.70 -10.00 -0.71
CA LYS A 187 -26.79 -9.62 0.20
C LYS A 187 -27.57 -10.86 0.61
N LYS A 188 -28.04 -10.84 1.86
CA LYS A 188 -28.97 -11.80 2.43
C LYS A 188 -30.14 -11.04 3.07
N ASP A 189 -31.25 -11.73 3.29
CA ASP A 189 -32.41 -11.18 4.02
C ASP A 189 -32.97 -9.87 3.43
N ILE A 190 -33.12 -9.81 2.11
CA ILE A 190 -33.55 -8.60 1.39
C ILE A 190 -35.04 -8.31 1.66
N GLN A 191 -35.33 -7.16 2.26
CA GLN A 191 -36.69 -6.68 2.57
C GLN A 191 -36.90 -5.24 2.10
N ASN A 192 -38.16 -4.87 1.87
CA ASN A 192 -38.53 -3.48 1.63
C ASN A 192 -38.37 -2.65 2.92
N LEU A 193 -38.06 -1.35 2.78
CA LEU A 193 -38.10 -0.42 3.91
C LEU A 193 -39.55 -0.30 4.42
N SER A 194 -39.78 -0.71 5.66
CA SER A 194 -41.11 -0.85 6.27
C SER A 194 -41.57 0.37 7.07
N PHE A 195 -40.70 1.34 7.31
CA PHE A 195 -41.02 2.59 8.01
C PHE A 195 -41.37 3.72 7.03
N SER A 196 -42.13 4.72 7.50
CA SER A 196 -42.36 5.97 6.76
C SER A 196 -41.06 6.77 6.70
N ALA A 197 -40.42 6.79 5.53
CA ALA A 197 -39.12 7.43 5.34
C ALA A 197 -39.23 8.95 5.39
N LEU A 198 -40.32 9.51 4.86
CA LEU A 198 -40.61 10.94 4.87
C LEU A 198 -40.80 11.46 6.30
N GLU A 199 -41.64 10.80 7.09
CA GLU A 199 -41.86 11.16 8.51
C GLU A 199 -40.58 11.02 9.33
N ARG A 200 -39.75 10.03 9.02
CA ARG A 200 -38.51 9.77 9.76
C ARG A 200 -37.42 10.78 9.41
N ILE A 201 -37.24 11.13 8.13
CA ILE A 201 -36.30 12.19 7.71
C ILE A 201 -36.74 13.56 8.24
N ALA A 202 -38.04 13.81 8.38
CA ALA A 202 -38.53 15.06 8.97
C ALA A 202 -38.07 15.28 10.43
N GLN A 203 -37.62 14.22 11.13
CA GLN A 203 -37.14 14.29 12.51
C GLN A 203 -35.64 14.61 12.61
N VAL A 204 -34.87 14.53 11.51
CA VAL A 204 -33.45 14.88 11.55
C VAL A 204 -33.25 16.37 11.31
N ARG A 205 -32.27 16.96 12.00
CA ARG A 205 -31.95 18.39 11.93
C ARG A 205 -30.67 18.62 11.13
N PRO A 206 -30.75 19.16 9.90
CA PRO A 206 -29.56 19.65 9.19
C PRO A 206 -28.95 20.83 9.94
N VAL A 207 -27.61 20.90 9.97
CA VAL A 207 -26.86 21.96 10.63
C VAL A 207 -25.76 22.52 9.73
N SER A 208 -25.36 23.77 9.97
CA SER A 208 -24.07 24.29 9.53
C SER A 208 -23.11 24.34 10.71
N TYR A 209 -21.83 24.06 10.46
CA TYR A 209 -20.81 24.04 11.50
C TYR A 209 -19.43 24.37 10.95
N GLN A 210 -18.51 24.68 11.85
CA GLN A 210 -17.07 24.75 11.61
C GLN A 210 -16.38 23.73 12.51
N TYR A 211 -15.28 23.16 12.06
CA TYR A 211 -14.48 22.26 12.89
C TYR A 211 -13.72 23.03 13.98
N VAL A 212 -13.54 22.40 15.14
CA VAL A 212 -12.68 22.91 16.23
C VAL A 212 -11.19 22.71 15.90
N ASP A 213 -10.33 23.53 16.53
CA ASP A 213 -8.92 23.82 16.17
C ASP A 213 -7.94 22.65 15.96
N THR A 214 -8.31 21.39 16.23
CA THR A 214 -7.40 20.23 16.12
C THR A 214 -7.15 19.75 14.68
N LEU A 215 -7.50 20.55 13.67
CA LEU A 215 -7.47 20.18 12.25
C LEU A 215 -6.74 21.21 11.36
N GLU A 216 -5.79 21.98 11.89
CA GLU A 216 -5.07 23.03 11.13
C GLU A 216 -4.42 22.52 9.82
N GLU A 217 -3.88 21.29 9.82
CA GLU A 217 -3.25 20.69 8.63
C GLU A 217 -4.25 20.19 7.58
N SER A 218 -5.54 20.11 7.91
CA SER A 218 -6.57 19.58 6.99
C SER A 218 -7.08 20.59 5.96
N GLY A 219 -6.78 21.89 6.14
CA GLY A 219 -7.36 22.96 5.32
C GLY A 219 -8.86 23.21 5.53
N LEU A 220 -9.49 22.51 6.49
CA LEU A 220 -10.93 22.62 6.79
C LEU A 220 -11.26 23.75 7.78
N LYS A 221 -10.25 24.42 8.34
CA LYS A 221 -10.43 25.49 9.33
C LYS A 221 -11.11 26.72 8.70
N GLY A 222 -12.05 27.31 9.45
CA GLY A 222 -12.73 28.55 9.10
C GLY A 222 -13.79 28.42 8.00
N GLN A 223 -13.96 27.24 7.41
CA GLN A 223 -14.99 26.98 6.40
C GLN A 223 -16.26 26.48 7.07
N TYR A 224 -17.41 26.98 6.61
CA TYR A 224 -18.70 26.43 6.99
C TYR A 224 -18.99 25.16 6.19
N HIS A 225 -19.33 24.10 6.90
CA HIS A 225 -19.77 22.83 6.35
C HIS A 225 -21.24 22.61 6.68
N TYR A 226 -21.92 21.82 5.85
CA TYR A 226 -23.29 21.36 6.10
C TYR A 226 -23.29 19.87 6.42
N GLY A 227 -24.14 19.46 7.35
CA GLY A 227 -24.27 18.06 7.73
C GLY A 227 -25.24 17.86 8.88
N PHE A 228 -24.96 16.84 9.70
CA PHE A 228 -25.75 16.48 10.87
C PHE A 228 -24.87 16.29 12.10
N ILE A 229 -25.46 16.47 13.28
CA ILE A 229 -24.84 16.07 14.54
C ILE A 229 -25.09 14.57 14.76
N ALA A 230 -24.04 13.76 14.81
CA ALA A 230 -24.17 12.30 14.84
C ALA A 230 -24.98 11.78 16.04
N GLN A 231 -24.85 12.42 17.20
CA GLN A 231 -25.58 12.10 18.44
C GLN A 231 -27.08 12.39 18.33
N GLU A 232 -27.46 13.42 17.58
CA GLU A 232 -28.88 13.71 17.31
C GLU A 232 -29.42 12.73 16.27
N PHE A 233 -28.61 12.45 15.25
CA PHE A 233 -28.96 11.58 14.13
C PHE A 233 -29.17 10.12 14.58
N GLU A 234 -28.35 9.63 15.52
CA GLU A 234 -28.43 8.28 16.09
C GLU A 234 -29.80 7.96 16.70
N LYS A 235 -30.49 8.96 17.27
CA LYS A 235 -31.84 8.77 17.85
C LYS A 235 -32.88 8.40 16.80
N VAL A 236 -32.63 8.75 15.53
CA VAL A 236 -33.54 8.53 14.41
C VAL A 236 -33.08 7.37 13.51
N PHE A 237 -31.78 7.32 13.22
CA PHE A 237 -31.13 6.33 12.34
C PHE A 237 -29.89 5.71 13.02
N PRO A 238 -30.07 4.90 14.09
CA PRO A 238 -28.94 4.35 14.84
C PRO A 238 -28.01 3.49 13.98
N GLN A 239 -28.55 2.78 12.98
CA GLN A 239 -27.78 1.94 12.07
C GLN A 239 -26.84 2.70 11.13
N LEU A 240 -27.04 4.02 10.97
CA LEU A 240 -26.20 4.88 10.12
C LEU A 240 -25.12 5.60 10.91
N VAL A 241 -25.00 5.34 12.22
CA VAL A 241 -24.03 5.96 13.10
C VAL A 241 -23.05 4.88 13.56
N GLY A 242 -21.78 5.06 13.23
CA GLY A 242 -20.69 4.27 13.79
C GLY A 242 -19.96 5.04 14.88
N GLU A 243 -19.13 4.33 15.65
CA GLU A 243 -18.33 4.89 16.72
C GLU A 243 -16.93 4.29 16.65
N ASN A 244 -15.90 5.14 16.73
CA ASN A 244 -14.52 4.67 16.75
C ASN A 244 -14.07 4.22 18.15
N VAL A 245 -12.86 3.68 18.26
CA VAL A 245 -12.30 3.17 19.52
C VAL A 245 -12.21 4.20 20.66
N ASN A 246 -12.27 5.50 20.34
CA ASN A 246 -12.22 6.60 21.30
C ASN A 246 -13.60 7.19 21.63
N GLY A 247 -14.68 6.60 21.12
CA GLY A 247 -16.05 7.08 21.35
C GLY A 247 -16.52 8.19 20.41
N TYR A 248 -15.73 8.56 19.38
CA TYR A 248 -16.18 9.56 18.41
C TYR A 248 -17.12 8.93 17.38
N LYS A 249 -18.30 9.53 17.24
CA LYS A 249 -19.34 9.08 16.31
C LYS A 249 -19.14 9.63 14.90
N HIS A 250 -19.44 8.81 13.91
CA HIS A 250 -19.38 9.16 12.48
C HIS A 250 -20.63 8.68 11.73
N LEU A 251 -20.92 9.29 10.59
CA LEU A 251 -22.14 9.04 9.82
C LEU A 251 -21.87 8.34 8.50
N ASN A 252 -22.68 7.34 8.17
CA ASN A 252 -22.76 6.75 6.85
C ASN A 252 -23.76 7.53 5.97
N TYR A 253 -23.29 8.62 5.36
CA TYR A 253 -24.11 9.43 4.45
C TYR A 253 -24.56 8.68 3.20
N VAL A 254 -23.81 7.68 2.74
CA VAL A 254 -24.13 6.93 1.50
C VAL A 254 -25.42 6.12 1.67
N GLU A 255 -25.61 5.50 2.82
CA GLU A 255 -26.84 4.75 3.12
C GLU A 255 -28.08 5.63 3.34
N MET A 256 -27.93 6.96 3.39
CA MET A 256 -29.09 7.87 3.37
C MET A 256 -29.76 7.91 1.99
N ILE A 257 -29.04 7.63 0.90
CA ILE A 257 -29.56 7.70 -0.47
C ILE A 257 -30.83 6.85 -0.67
N PRO A 258 -30.88 5.55 -0.30
CA PRO A 258 -32.10 4.75 -0.42
C PRO A 258 -33.24 5.24 0.49
N VAL A 259 -32.94 5.79 1.67
CA VAL A 259 -33.95 6.36 2.57
C VAL A 259 -34.56 7.62 1.96
N LEU A 260 -33.74 8.52 1.43
CA LEU A 260 -34.17 9.73 0.71
C LEU A 260 -34.99 9.36 -0.53
N THR A 261 -34.58 8.32 -1.26
CA THR A 261 -35.33 7.80 -2.41
C THR A 261 -36.74 7.36 -2.01
N LYS A 262 -36.86 6.61 -0.90
CA LYS A 262 -38.15 6.18 -0.37
C LYS A 262 -39.01 7.37 0.09
N ALA A 263 -38.42 8.36 0.76
CA ALA A 263 -39.13 9.56 1.19
C ALA A 263 -39.67 10.38 0.00
N VAL A 264 -38.90 10.50 -1.08
CA VAL A 264 -39.37 11.15 -2.32
C VAL A 264 -40.54 10.37 -2.95
N GLN A 265 -40.49 9.03 -2.94
CA GLN A 265 -41.59 8.20 -3.43
C GLN A 265 -42.87 8.39 -2.59
N GLU A 266 -42.76 8.46 -1.27
CA GLU A 266 -43.87 8.74 -0.36
C GLU A 266 -44.44 10.15 -0.61
N LEU A 267 -43.57 11.16 -0.73
CA LEU A 267 -43.97 12.54 -1.03
C LEU A 267 -44.70 12.65 -2.39
N MET A 268 -44.28 11.88 -3.39
CA MET A 268 -44.98 11.81 -4.68
C MET A 268 -46.38 11.21 -4.53
N GLN A 269 -46.54 10.16 -3.72
CA GLN A 269 -47.85 9.55 -3.46
C GLN A 269 -48.78 10.52 -2.72
N GLU A 270 -48.31 11.21 -1.70
CA GLU A 270 -49.10 12.23 -0.98
C GLU A 270 -49.54 13.36 -1.91
N ASN A 271 -48.65 13.83 -2.79
CA ASN A 271 -48.99 14.86 -3.78
C ASN A 271 -50.08 14.41 -4.76
N GLU A 272 -50.05 13.17 -5.24
CA GLU A 272 -51.09 12.64 -6.12
C GLU A 272 -52.44 12.52 -5.40
N ILE A 273 -52.42 12.11 -4.13
CA ILE A 273 -53.63 12.10 -3.28
C ILE A 273 -54.19 13.51 -3.13
N LEU A 274 -53.35 14.50 -2.80
CA LEU A 274 -53.76 15.90 -2.65
C LEU A 274 -54.32 16.50 -3.95
N LYS A 275 -53.69 16.24 -5.10
CA LYS A 275 -54.20 16.69 -6.41
C LYS A 275 -55.58 16.09 -6.70
N LYS A 276 -55.79 14.82 -6.40
CA LYS A 276 -57.08 14.15 -6.58
C LYS A 276 -58.14 14.78 -5.68
N GLN A 277 -57.84 15.01 -4.41
CA GLN A 277 -58.75 15.66 -3.47
C GLN A 277 -59.12 17.08 -3.93
N ASN A 278 -58.14 17.87 -4.37
CA ASN A 278 -58.39 19.22 -4.90
C ASN A 278 -59.30 19.19 -6.13
N LYS A 279 -59.10 18.24 -7.05
CA LYS A 279 -59.97 18.07 -8.22
C LYS A 279 -61.42 17.74 -7.81
N GLU A 280 -61.60 16.80 -6.89
CA GLU A 280 -62.93 16.42 -6.39
C GLU A 280 -63.63 17.59 -5.67
N ILE A 281 -62.89 18.43 -4.95
CA ILE A 281 -63.40 19.63 -4.29
C ILE A 281 -63.87 20.66 -5.33
N LEU A 282 -63.06 20.90 -6.38
CA LEU A 282 -63.42 21.83 -7.47
C LEU A 282 -64.69 21.36 -8.19
N GLU A 283 -64.80 20.07 -8.53
CA GLU A 283 -65.99 19.51 -9.16
C GLU A 283 -67.25 19.62 -8.28
N LYS A 284 -67.11 19.52 -6.95
CA LYS A 284 -68.23 19.73 -6.01
C LYS A 284 -68.61 21.21 -5.92
N LEU A 285 -67.64 22.12 -5.93
CA LEU A 285 -67.87 23.56 -5.88
C LEU A 285 -68.60 24.05 -7.14
N ASP A 286 -68.20 23.60 -8.32
CA ASP A 286 -68.86 23.93 -9.59
C ASP A 286 -70.33 23.49 -9.61
N LYS A 287 -70.65 22.34 -9.01
CA LYS A 287 -72.04 21.86 -8.88
C LYS A 287 -72.88 22.68 -7.91
N LEU A 288 -72.26 23.36 -6.94
CA LEU A 288 -72.95 24.23 -5.99
C LEU A 288 -73.16 25.63 -6.53
N ILE A 289 -72.22 26.16 -7.31
CA ILE A 289 -72.30 27.49 -7.92
C ILE A 289 -73.28 27.51 -9.09
N ASN A 290 -73.33 26.44 -9.89
CA ASN A 290 -74.18 26.35 -11.08
C ASN A 290 -75.60 25.79 -10.78
N LYS A 291 -76.07 25.95 -9.55
CA LYS A 291 -77.38 25.51 -9.07
C LYS A 291 -78.20 26.72 -8.60
#